data_AF-A0A7C5VNA4-F1
#
_entry.id   AF-A0A7C5VNA4-F1
#
_cell.length_a   1.000
_cell.length_b   1.000
_cell.length_c   1.000
_cell.angle_alpha   90.00
_cell.angle_beta   90.00
_cell.angle_gamma   90.00
#
_symmetry.space_group_name_H-M   'P 1'
#
loop_
_entity.id
_entity.type
_entity.pdbx_description
1 polymer ?
#
loop_
_entity_poly.entity_id
_entity_poly.type
_entity_poly.pdbx_seq_one_letter_code
_entity_poly.pdbx_strand_id
1 'polypeptide(L)' 'MSSLKEVQEKLMKGLLETIVLQLLSTSPMHGYQIITKIRKNFGVYFGPSTIYPLLGSLEKSGCM' A
#
# COMPACT_ATOMS: atom_id res chain seq x y z
N MET A 1 -18.72 -13.62 12.87
CA MET A 1 -18.86 -12.72 11.70
C MET A 1 -17.54 -12.00 11.41
N SER A 2 -16.42 -12.74 11.29
CA SER A 2 -15.06 -12.13 11.32
C SER A 2 -14.23 -12.42 10.07
N SER A 3 -14.69 -13.27 9.15
CA SER A 3 -13.86 -13.78 8.05
C SER A 3 -13.65 -12.78 6.92
N LEU A 4 -14.65 -11.96 6.58
CA LEU A 4 -14.58 -11.13 5.36
C LEU A 4 -13.52 -10.02 5.47
N LYS A 5 -13.37 -9.42 6.66
CA LYS A 5 -12.40 -8.34 6.91
C LYS A 5 -10.97 -8.87 6.91
N GLU A 6 -10.73 -10.03 7.53
CA GLU A 6 -9.41 -10.70 7.46
C GLU A 6 -9.04 -11.10 6.03
N VAL A 7 -10.01 -11.62 5.26
CA VAL A 7 -9.81 -11.96 3.86
C VAL A 7 -9.47 -10.70 3.05
N GLN A 8 -10.19 -9.60 3.27
CA GLN A 8 -9.91 -8.32 2.63
C GLN A 8 -8.51 -7.80 2.98
N GLU A 9 -8.11 -7.82 4.25
CA GLU A 9 -6.78 -7.37 4.67
C GLU A 9 -5.67 -8.25 4.07
N LYS A 10 -5.85 -9.58 4.02
CA LYS A 10 -4.89 -10.50 3.38
C LYS A 10 -4.77 -10.25 1.88
N LEU A 11 -5.89 -10.08 1.18
CA LEU A 11 -5.90 -9.75 -0.26
C LEU A 11 -5.22 -8.41 -0.53
N MET A 12 -5.56 -7.38 0.24
CA MET A 12 -4.93 -6.05 0.12
C MET A 12 -3.44 -6.10 0.42
N LYS A 13 -3.00 -6.91 1.39
CA LYS A 13 -1.57 -7.10 1.67
C LYS A 13 -0.84 -7.78 0.52
N GLY A 14 -1.46 -8.78 -0.13
CA GLY A 14 -0.91 -9.44 -1.32
C GLY A 14 -0.84 -8.55 -2.56
N LEU A 15 -1.74 -7.56 -2.65
CA LEU A 15 -1.81 -6.60 -3.76
C LEU A 15 -1.14 -5.26 -3.43
N LEU A 16 -0.56 -5.10 -2.24
CA LEU A 16 -0.11 -3.82 -1.72
C LEU A 16 0.94 -3.18 -2.63
N GLU A 17 1.87 -3.98 -3.14
CA GLU A 17 2.90 -3.54 -4.08
C GLU A 17 2.30 -2.97 -5.37
N THR A 18 1.38 -3.72 -6.00
CA THR A 18 0.67 -3.26 -7.21
C THR A 18 -0.12 -1.98 -6.97
N ILE A 19 -0.81 -1.88 -5.83
CA ILE A 19 -1.56 -0.68 -5.44
C ILE A 19 -0.62 0.52 -5.29
N VAL A 20 0.51 0.34 -4.63
CA VAL A 20 1.51 1.39 -4.42
C VAL A 20 2.12 1.85 -5.76
N LEU A 21 2.48 0.92 -6.63
CA LEU A 21 2.99 1.22 -7.98
C LEU A 21 1.95 1.97 -8.82
N GLN A 22 0.68 1.58 -8.77
CA GLN A 22 -0.40 2.28 -9.48
C GLN A 22 -0.62 3.71 -8.96
N LEU A 23 -0.52 3.91 -7.64
CA LEU A 23 -0.63 5.25 -7.05
C LEU A 23 0.51 6.14 -7.53
N LEU A 24 1.73 5.61 -7.53
CA LEU A 24 2.92 6.37 -7.92
C LEU A 24 3.03 6.59 -9.43
N SER A 25 2.50 5.69 -10.26
CA SER A 25 2.39 5.90 -11.70
C SER A 25 1.42 7.03 -12.08
N THR A 26 0.46 7.33 -11.20
CA THR A 26 -0.49 8.43 -11.41
C THR A 26 0.13 9.78 -11.05
N SER A 27 0.88 9.85 -9.96
CA SER A 27 1.56 11.06 -9.51
C SER A 27 2.60 10.75 -8.43
N PRO A 28 3.72 11.50 -8.35
CA PRO A 28 4.66 11.37 -7.23
C PRO A 28 3.94 11.57 -5.88
N MET A 29 4.19 10.68 -4.93
CA MET A 29 3.59 10.72 -3.59
C MET A 29 4.62 10.37 -2.52
N HIS A 30 4.57 11.07 -1.40
CA HIS A 30 5.30 10.71 -0.18
C HIS A 30 4.63 9.52 0.52
N GLY A 31 5.39 8.78 1.34
CA GLY A 31 4.89 7.61 2.06
C GLY A 31 3.61 7.87 2.88
N TYR A 32 3.49 9.03 3.52
CA TYR A 32 2.27 9.42 4.23
C TYR A 32 1.05 9.64 3.31
N GLN A 33 1.26 10.19 2.11
CA GLN A 33 0.18 10.36 1.12
C GLN A 33 -0.32 9.00 0.63
N ILE A 34 0.57 8.03 0.46
CA ILE A 34 0.22 6.65 0.10
C ILE A 34 -0.63 6.02 1.22
N ILE A 35 -0.20 6.11 2.48
CA ILE A 35 -0.93 5.59 3.65
C ILE A 35 -2.35 6.14 3.71
N THR A 36 -2.49 7.47 3.58
CA THR A 36 -3.79 8.14 3.66
C THR A 36 -4.70 7.80 2.49
N LYS A 37 -4.14 7.67 1.27
CA LYS A 37 -4.91 7.33 0.07
C LYS A 37 -5.38 5.88 0.08
N ILE A 38 -4.56 4.94 0.56
CA ILE A 38 -4.98 3.54 0.72
C ILE A 38 -6.11 3.44 1.76
N ARG A 39 -5.98 4.14 2.89
CA ARG A 39 -7.05 4.18 3.91
C ARG A 39 -8.35 4.76 3.35
N LYS A 40 -8.27 5.83 2.56
CA LYS A 40 -9.44 6.48 1.96
C LYS A 40 -10.11 5.61 0.89
N ASN A 41 -9.34 4.97 0.03
CA ASN A 41 -9.86 4.24 -1.13
C ASN A 41 -10.31 2.81 -0.79
N PHE A 42 -9.62 2.14 0.14
CA PHE A 42 -9.83 0.71 0.41
C PHE A 42 -10.30 0.42 1.84
N GLY A 43 -10.36 1.43 2.72
CA GLY A 43 -10.77 1.26 4.12
C GLY A 43 -9.77 0.49 4.99
N VAL A 44 -8.57 0.19 4.46
CA VAL A 44 -7.51 -0.55 5.15
C VAL A 44 -6.37 0.40 5.53
N TYR A 45 -5.85 0.26 6.74
CA TYR A 45 -4.72 1.05 7.22
C TYR A 45 -3.44 0.22 7.21
N PHE A 46 -2.53 0.55 6.30
CA PHE A 46 -1.15 0.08 6.36
C PHE A 46 -0.29 1.17 6.97
N GLY A 47 0.27 0.88 8.15
CA GLY A 47 1.09 1.85 8.86
C GLY A 47 2.45 2.12 8.20
N PRO A 48 3.19 3.11 8.70
CA PRO A 48 4.57 3.40 8.33
C PRO A 48 5.49 2.17 8.28
N SER A 49 5.33 1.25 9.25
CA SER A 49 6.12 0.02 9.36
C SER A 49 5.89 -0.98 8.23
N THR A 50 4.82 -0.81 7.43
CA THR A 50 4.54 -1.63 6.24
C THR A 50 4.89 -0.87 4.97
N ILE A 51 4.51 0.40 4.88
CA ILE A 51 4.70 1.20 3.66
C ILE A 51 6.17 1.56 3.43
N TYR A 52 6.91 2.03 4.44
CA TYR A 52 8.29 2.48 4.22
C TYR A 52 9.25 1.35 3.81
N PRO A 53 9.21 0.16 4.41
CA PRO A 53 10.02 -0.97 3.92
C PRO A 53 9.65 -1.37 2.48
N LEU A 54 8.37 -1.32 2.12
CA LEU A 54 7.92 -1.60 0.76
C LEU A 54 8.47 -0.57 -0.24
N LEU A 55 8.40 0.72 0.09
CA LEU A 55 8.98 1.77 -0.76
C LEU A 55 10.50 1.58 -0.94
N GLY A 56 11.22 1.30 0.14
CA GLY A 56 12.66 1.00 0.05
C GLY A 56 12.98 -0.27 -0.74
N SER A 57 12.08 -1.26 -0.76
CA SER A 57 12.20 -2.43 -1.63
C SER A 57 12.00 -2.07 -3.10
N LEU A 58 11.02 -1.20 -3.39
CA LEU A 58 10.70 -0.74 -4.74
C LEU A 58 11.84 0.12 -5.32
N GLU A 59 12.41 1.03 -4.53
CA GLU A 59 13.62 1.80 -4.91
C GLU A 59 14.81 0.87 -5.22
N LYS A 60 15.06 -0.14 -4.38
CA LYS A 60 16.15 -1.11 -4.60
C LYS A 60 15.95 -1.97 -5.86
N SER A 61 14.71 -2.24 -6.22
CA SER A 61 14.37 -3.01 -7.42
C SER A 61 14.46 -2.20 -8.71
N GLY A 62 14.71 -0.88 -8.63
CA GLY A 62 14.71 0.03 -9.78
C GLY A 62 13.32 0.37 -10.31
N CYS A 63 12.26 0.06 -9.55
CA CYS A 63 10.88 0.41 -9.89
C CYS A 63 10.51 1.84 -9.43
N MET A 64 11.37 2.50 -8.65
CA MET A 64 11.26 3.88 -8.15
C MET A 64 12.60 4.58 -8.17
#